data_AF-T1XAJ6-F1
#
_entry.id   AF-T1XAJ6-F1
#
_cell.length_a   1.000
_cell.length_b   1.000
_cell.length_c   1.000
_cell.angle_alpha   90.00
_cell.angle_beta   90.00
_cell.angle_gamma   90.00
#
_symmetry.space_group_name_H-M   'P 1'
#
loop_
_entity.id
_entity.type
_entity.pdbx_description
1 polymer ?
#
loop_
_entity_poly.entity_id
_entity_poly.type
_entity_poly.pdbx_seq_one_letter_code
_entity_poly.pdbx_strand_id
1 'polypeptide(L)'
;MTADFIYLASQSPRRAQLLGQFGIRHELLLAGADEDAESLEAVLPHESPTAYVQRVTDLKLDAAVARRKRLGLADAPVLCADTTVALGRTILGKPEDVRDAERMLALLSGTTHRVLTAVALQHGRRRHAALSVSRVRFATMTRKQMARYAASGEPLGKAGAYAIQGAAAAYIEHISGSYSGIMGLPMFETAQLLRSAGFNT
;
A
#
# COMPACT_ATOMS: atom_id res chain seq x y z
N MET A 1 25.62 15.23 -6.29
CA MET A 1 25.83 13.83 -5.85
C MET A 1 24.47 13.25 -5.57
N THR A 2 24.13 12.10 -6.16
CA THR A 2 22.93 11.35 -5.78
C THR A 2 23.07 10.90 -4.34
N ALA A 3 22.04 11.08 -3.51
CA ALA A 3 22.03 10.56 -2.16
C ALA A 3 22.23 9.03 -2.19
N ASP A 4 22.99 8.48 -1.24
CA ASP A 4 23.22 7.04 -1.10
C ASP A 4 22.03 6.30 -0.44
N PHE A 5 20.99 7.06 -0.06
CA PHE A 5 19.80 6.56 0.59
C PHE A 5 18.52 7.25 0.09
N ILE A 6 17.37 6.69 0.46
CA ILE A 6 16.05 7.29 0.24
C ILE A 6 15.25 7.34 1.54
N TYR A 7 14.30 8.27 1.62
CA TYR A 7 13.28 8.26 2.65
C TYR A 7 12.11 7.36 2.26
N LEU A 8 11.73 6.43 3.13
CA LEU A 8 10.48 5.67 3.03
C LEU A 8 9.41 6.31 3.91
N ALA A 9 8.46 6.99 3.29
CA ALA A 9 7.32 7.61 3.96
C ALA A 9 6.18 6.58 4.18
N SER A 10 6.47 5.50 4.92
CA SER A 10 5.47 4.48 5.24
C SER A 10 5.75 3.77 6.56
N GLN A 11 4.70 3.56 7.35
CA GLN A 11 4.74 2.73 8.56
C GLN A 11 4.59 1.22 8.26
N SER A 12 4.35 0.83 7.00
CA SER A 12 4.15 -0.57 6.65
C SER A 12 5.47 -1.35 6.70
N PRO A 13 5.63 -2.34 7.62
CA PRO A 13 6.84 -3.13 7.69
C PRO A 13 7.08 -3.95 6.41
N ARG A 14 6.01 -4.30 5.68
CA ARG A 14 6.10 -5.03 4.40
C ARG A 14 6.76 -4.19 3.31
N ARG A 15 6.48 -2.88 3.28
CA ARG A 15 7.08 -1.98 2.28
C ARG A 15 8.57 -1.79 2.55
N ALA A 16 8.96 -1.65 3.82
CA ALA A 16 10.37 -1.60 4.21
C ALA A 16 11.09 -2.92 3.86
N GLN A 17 10.47 -4.06 4.16
CA GLN A 17 11.00 -5.38 3.80
C GLN A 17 11.21 -5.53 2.28
N LEU A 18 10.20 -5.16 1.47
CA LEU A 18 10.29 -5.23 0.01
C LEU A 18 11.38 -4.30 -0.51
N LEU A 19 11.41 -3.05 -0.04
CA LEU A 19 12.42 -2.08 -0.45
C LEU A 19 13.85 -2.54 -0.12
N GLY A 20 14.04 -3.20 1.03
CA GLY A 20 15.32 -3.78 1.44
C GLY A 20 15.85 -4.85 0.47
N GLN A 21 14.99 -5.49 -0.34
CA GLN A 21 15.43 -6.48 -1.34
C GLN A 21 16.26 -5.85 -2.48
N PHE A 22 16.12 -4.54 -2.73
CA PHE A 22 16.99 -3.84 -3.68
C PHE A 22 18.39 -3.54 -3.14
N GLY A 23 18.66 -3.81 -1.85
CA GLY A 23 19.92 -3.41 -1.21
C GLY A 23 20.07 -1.89 -1.05
N ILE A 24 19.00 -1.12 -1.27
CA ILE A 24 19.00 0.33 -1.12
C ILE A 24 18.82 0.68 0.34
N ARG A 25 19.76 1.47 0.88
CA ARG A 25 19.64 2.08 2.19
C ARG A 25 18.41 2.99 2.21
N HIS A 26 17.54 2.80 3.19
CA HIS A 26 16.38 3.66 3.37
C HIS A 26 16.21 4.06 4.82
N GLU A 27 15.69 5.27 5.01
CA GLU A 27 15.40 5.84 6.31
C GLU A 27 13.89 6.09 6.41
N LEU A 28 13.28 5.77 7.55
CA LEU A 28 11.84 6.00 7.72
C LEU A 28 11.56 7.49 7.91
N LEU A 29 10.61 8.02 7.15
CA LEU A 29 10.11 9.39 7.28
C LEU A 29 8.64 9.35 7.71
N LEU A 30 8.43 8.99 8.99
CA LEU A 30 7.10 8.77 9.55
C LEU A 30 6.42 10.09 9.93
N ALA A 31 5.09 10.09 9.95
CA ALA A 31 4.30 11.19 10.47
C ALA A 31 4.54 11.37 11.98
N GLY A 32 4.70 12.62 12.40
CA GLY A 32 4.67 12.97 13.82
C GLY A 32 3.27 12.81 14.41
N ALA A 33 3.17 12.82 15.75
CA ALA A 33 1.88 12.72 16.44
C ALA A 33 0.97 13.94 16.20
N ASP A 34 1.55 15.06 15.77
CA ASP A 34 0.89 16.31 15.38
C ASP A 34 0.32 16.29 13.95
N GLU A 35 0.60 15.24 13.18
CA GLU A 35 0.18 15.14 11.77
C GLU A 35 -0.98 14.16 11.61
N ASP A 36 -2.11 14.69 11.12
CA ASP A 36 -3.28 13.89 10.78
C ASP A 36 -3.08 13.19 9.43
N ALA A 37 -2.32 12.09 9.46
CA ALA A 37 -2.03 11.30 8.26
C ALA A 37 -3.22 10.42 7.84
N GLU A 38 -4.14 10.10 8.75
CA GLU A 38 -5.28 9.22 8.48
C GLU A 38 -6.38 9.96 7.70
N SER A 39 -6.60 11.27 7.92
CA SER A 39 -7.59 12.01 7.13
C SER A 39 -7.25 12.11 5.64
N LEU A 40 -5.97 11.95 5.27
CA LEU A 40 -5.56 11.87 3.87
C LEU A 40 -6.17 10.64 3.16
N GLU A 41 -6.50 9.58 3.91
CA GLU A 41 -7.09 8.33 3.41
C GLU A 41 -8.62 8.40 3.27
N ALA A 42 -9.27 9.53 3.58
CA ALA A 42 -10.71 9.67 3.45
C ALA A 42 -11.18 9.47 2.00
N VAL A 43 -12.19 8.63 1.80
CA VAL A 43 -12.79 8.38 0.48
C VAL A 43 -13.70 9.54 0.10
N LEU A 44 -13.50 10.11 -1.10
CA LEU A 44 -14.36 11.20 -1.59
C LEU A 44 -15.63 10.66 -2.27
N PRO A 45 -16.74 11.42 -2.28
CA PRO A 45 -17.95 11.04 -3.00
C PRO A 45 -17.68 10.73 -4.48
N HIS A 46 -18.20 9.60 -4.95
CA HIS A 46 -18.10 9.12 -6.34
C HIS A 46 -16.67 8.84 -6.86
N GLU A 47 -15.67 8.87 -5.99
CA GLU A 47 -14.29 8.61 -6.35
C GLU A 47 -14.08 7.16 -6.80
N SER A 48 -13.35 6.97 -7.89
CA SER A 48 -13.00 5.62 -8.36
C SER A 48 -11.85 5.05 -7.51
N PRO A 49 -11.73 3.71 -7.31
CA PRO A 49 -10.61 3.12 -6.58
C PRO A 49 -9.23 3.53 -7.10
N THR A 50 -9.11 3.72 -8.42
CA THR A 50 -7.88 4.18 -9.07
C THR A 50 -7.57 5.64 -8.70
N ALA A 51 -8.55 6.54 -8.84
CA ALA A 51 -8.38 7.95 -8.47
C ALA A 51 -8.07 8.10 -6.98
N TYR A 52 -8.76 7.35 -6.13
CA TYR A 52 -8.55 7.29 -4.69
C TYR A 52 -7.09 6.97 -4.35
N VAL A 53 -6.59 5.79 -4.78
CA VAL A 53 -5.27 5.34 -4.34
C VAL A 53 -4.14 6.23 -4.86
N GLN A 54 -4.30 6.81 -6.06
CA GLN A 54 -3.35 7.77 -6.61
C GLN A 54 -3.37 9.08 -5.81
N ARG A 55 -4.55 9.66 -5.58
CA ARG A 55 -4.70 10.89 -4.78
C ARG A 55 -4.12 10.72 -3.37
N VAL A 56 -4.48 9.64 -2.67
CA VAL A 56 -3.98 9.36 -1.31
C VAL A 56 -2.46 9.24 -1.33
N THR A 57 -1.88 8.55 -2.31
CA THR A 57 -0.42 8.43 -2.46
C THR A 57 0.24 9.78 -2.68
N ASP A 58 -0.33 10.62 -3.55
CA ASP A 58 0.20 11.97 -3.82
C ASP A 58 0.12 12.87 -2.60
N LEU A 59 -1.01 12.87 -1.89
CA LEU A 59 -1.18 13.65 -0.66
C LEU A 59 -0.20 13.22 0.44
N LYS A 60 0.01 11.91 0.62
CA LYS A 60 0.99 11.38 1.57
C LYS A 60 2.42 11.75 1.18
N LEU A 61 2.74 11.73 -0.12
CA LEU A 61 4.04 12.16 -0.62
C LEU A 61 4.25 13.66 -0.37
N ASP A 62 3.25 14.50 -0.65
CA ASP A 62 3.31 15.95 -0.40
C ASP A 62 3.54 16.26 1.09
N ALA A 63 2.79 15.60 1.98
CA ALA A 63 2.97 15.72 3.42
C ALA A 63 4.39 15.28 3.86
N ALA A 64 4.89 14.16 3.33
CA ALA A 64 6.23 13.67 3.64
C ALA A 64 7.32 14.63 3.14
N VAL A 65 7.19 15.18 1.93
CA VAL A 65 8.14 16.17 1.40
C VAL A 65 8.14 17.46 2.23
N ALA A 66 6.96 17.94 2.63
CA ALA A 66 6.82 19.08 3.53
C ALA A 66 7.47 18.80 4.90
N ARG A 67 7.25 17.62 5.47
CA ARG A 67 7.87 17.16 6.72
C ARG A 67 9.39 17.13 6.63
N ARG A 68 9.96 16.52 5.59
CA ARG A 68 11.41 16.47 5.36
C ARG A 68 12.03 17.87 5.40
N LYS A 69 11.38 18.83 4.71
CA LYS A 69 11.82 20.23 4.67
C LYS A 69 11.70 20.91 6.04
N ARG A 70 10.55 20.75 6.71
CA ARG A 70 10.28 21.33 8.04
C ARG A 70 11.30 20.87 9.09
N LEU A 71 11.69 19.60 9.02
CA LEU A 71 12.69 18.99 9.92
C LEU A 71 14.15 19.30 9.53
N GLY A 72 14.39 20.01 8.42
CA GLY A 72 15.74 20.34 7.97
C GLY A 72 16.58 19.11 7.59
N LEU A 73 15.94 18.01 7.19
CA LEU A 73 16.63 16.78 6.83
C LEU A 73 17.36 16.90 5.48
N ALA A 74 18.35 16.05 5.27
CA ALA A 74 19.15 16.01 4.05
C ALA A 74 18.29 15.85 2.79
N ASP A 75 18.74 16.43 1.67
CA ASP A 75 18.05 16.31 0.39
C ASP A 75 18.26 14.92 -0.22
N ALA A 76 17.32 14.02 0.05
CA ALA A 76 17.25 12.68 -0.52
C ALA A 76 15.84 12.38 -1.08
N PRO A 77 15.70 11.44 -2.04
CA PRO A 77 14.41 11.09 -2.60
C PRO A 77 13.42 10.58 -1.54
N VAL A 78 12.14 10.90 -1.69
CA VAL A 78 11.06 10.45 -0.79
C VAL A 78 10.15 9.50 -1.55
N LEU A 79 10.06 8.25 -1.11
CA LEU A 79 9.20 7.22 -1.65
C LEU A 79 7.95 7.06 -0.78
N CYS A 80 6.78 7.09 -1.41
CA CYS A 80 5.51 6.79 -0.78
C CYS A 80 4.72 5.77 -1.61
N ALA A 81 3.88 4.98 -0.96
CA ALA A 81 2.95 4.09 -1.64
C ALA A 81 1.66 3.94 -0.82
N ASP A 82 0.56 3.74 -1.51
CA ASP A 82 -0.74 3.43 -0.93
C ASP A 82 -1.38 2.24 -1.65
N THR A 83 -2.18 1.46 -0.91
CA THR A 83 -2.72 0.19 -1.40
C THR A 83 -4.18 0.09 -1.00
N THR A 84 -5.04 -0.15 -1.98
CA THR A 84 -6.47 -0.34 -1.76
C THR A 84 -6.97 -1.63 -2.39
N VAL A 85 -7.95 -2.26 -1.75
CA VAL A 85 -8.69 -3.40 -2.28
C VAL A 85 -10.03 -2.90 -2.80
N ALA A 86 -10.44 -3.37 -3.98
CA ALA A 86 -11.70 -2.97 -4.57
C ALA A 86 -12.47 -4.14 -5.21
N LEU A 87 -13.75 -4.26 -4.86
CA LEU A 87 -14.71 -5.14 -5.52
C LEU A 87 -15.66 -4.28 -6.37
N GLY A 88 -15.53 -4.35 -7.69
CA GLY A 88 -16.20 -3.40 -8.58
C GLY A 88 -15.77 -1.96 -8.28
N ARG A 89 -16.74 -1.09 -7.95
CA ARG A 89 -16.49 0.31 -7.53
C ARG A 89 -16.30 0.47 -6.03
N THR A 90 -16.58 -0.55 -5.24
CA THR A 90 -16.52 -0.49 -3.77
C THR A 90 -15.07 -0.59 -3.31
N ILE A 91 -14.60 0.44 -2.60
CA ILE A 91 -13.31 0.45 -1.91
C ILE A 91 -13.46 -0.27 -0.58
N LEU A 92 -12.57 -1.22 -0.30
CA LEU A 92 -12.47 -1.93 0.96
C LEU A 92 -11.19 -1.49 1.67
N GLY A 93 -11.34 -0.53 2.59
CA GLY A 93 -10.26 -0.01 3.42
C GLY A 93 -9.82 -1.01 4.50
N LYS A 94 -9.17 -0.48 5.55
CA LYS A 94 -8.84 -1.27 6.76
C LYS A 94 -10.15 -1.56 7.51
N PRO A 95 -10.37 -2.80 8.00
CA PRO A 95 -11.57 -3.08 8.79
C PRO A 95 -11.54 -2.32 10.12
N GLU A 96 -12.68 -1.80 10.54
CA GLU A 96 -12.82 -1.07 11.82
C GLU A 96 -12.68 -2.01 13.02
N ASP A 97 -13.25 -3.21 12.90
CA ASP A 97 -13.19 -4.25 13.92
C ASP A 97 -13.23 -5.66 13.29
N VAL A 98 -13.27 -6.69 14.14
CA VAL A 98 -13.34 -8.09 13.71
C VAL A 98 -14.61 -8.39 12.91
N ARG A 99 -15.75 -7.77 13.26
CA ARG A 99 -17.02 -8.00 12.55
C ARG A 99 -16.99 -7.38 11.15
N ASP A 100 -16.40 -6.20 11.03
CA ASP A 100 -16.19 -5.56 9.74
C ASP A 100 -15.20 -6.35 8.88
N ALA A 101 -14.16 -6.95 9.48
CA ALA A 101 -13.29 -7.89 8.79
C ALA A 101 -14.07 -9.11 8.25
N GLU A 102 -14.95 -9.74 9.04
CA GLU A 102 -15.82 -10.82 8.57
C GLU A 102 -16.72 -10.39 7.42
N ARG A 103 -17.32 -9.19 7.51
CA ARG A 103 -18.15 -8.62 6.44
C ARG A 103 -17.35 -8.45 5.14
N MET A 104 -16.13 -7.91 5.22
CA MET A 104 -15.24 -7.76 4.06
C MET A 104 -14.88 -9.13 3.46
N LEU A 105 -14.52 -10.11 4.28
CA LEU A 105 -14.20 -11.47 3.82
C LEU A 105 -15.39 -12.15 3.15
N ALA A 106 -16.61 -11.93 3.67
CA ALA A 106 -17.83 -12.43 3.05
C ALA A 106 -18.08 -11.83 1.66
N LEU A 107 -17.76 -10.55 1.46
CA LEU A 107 -17.84 -9.92 0.13
C LEU A 107 -16.82 -10.47 -0.85
N LEU A 108 -15.60 -10.78 -0.38
CA LEU A 108 -14.50 -11.24 -1.23
C LEU A 108 -14.57 -12.74 -1.55
N SER A 109 -15.11 -13.55 -0.65
CA SER A 109 -15.21 -15.01 -0.78
C SER A 109 -15.85 -15.45 -2.09
N GLY A 110 -15.18 -16.35 -2.82
CA GLY A 110 -15.68 -16.87 -4.09
C GLY A 110 -15.74 -15.83 -5.21
N THR A 111 -15.10 -14.67 -5.04
CA THR A 111 -15.05 -13.58 -6.03
C THR A 111 -13.62 -13.30 -6.51
N THR A 112 -13.52 -12.52 -7.59
CA THR A 112 -12.26 -11.91 -8.00
C THR A 112 -12.34 -10.41 -7.77
N HIS A 113 -11.45 -9.89 -6.94
CA HIS A 113 -11.32 -8.46 -6.66
C HIS A 113 -10.02 -7.89 -7.20
N ARG A 114 -9.92 -6.57 -7.20
CA ARG A 114 -8.70 -5.84 -7.58
C ARG A 114 -7.94 -5.40 -6.35
N VAL A 115 -6.63 -5.45 -6.44
CA VAL A 115 -5.72 -4.78 -5.51
C VAL A 115 -4.93 -3.77 -6.31
N LEU A 116 -5.07 -2.50 -5.94
CA LEU A 116 -4.41 -1.38 -6.60
C LEU A 116 -3.38 -0.81 -5.64
N THR A 117 -2.15 -0.70 -6.11
CA THR A 117 -1.10 -0.02 -5.35
C THR A 117 -0.48 1.08 -6.21
N ALA A 118 -0.62 2.31 -5.75
CA ALA A 118 0.09 3.44 -6.31
C ALA A 118 1.40 3.63 -5.56
N VAL A 119 2.46 3.97 -6.29
CA VAL A 119 3.78 4.29 -5.74
C VAL A 119 4.24 5.60 -6.38
N ALA A 120 4.79 6.49 -5.57
CA ALA A 120 5.29 7.78 -6.01
C ALA A 120 6.63 8.11 -5.35
N LEU A 121 7.51 8.73 -6.12
CA LEU A 121 8.85 9.12 -5.75
C LEU A 121 9.05 10.61 -6.05
N GLN A 122 9.38 11.39 -5.03
CA GLN A 122 9.85 12.77 -5.19
C GLN A 122 11.38 12.79 -5.17
N HIS A 123 12.00 13.31 -6.24
CA HIS A 123 13.45 13.56 -6.30
C HIS A 123 13.70 15.00 -6.77
N GLY A 124 14.11 15.87 -5.85
CA GLY A 124 14.25 17.30 -6.12
C GLY A 124 12.92 17.87 -6.61
N ARG A 125 12.92 18.47 -7.81
CA ARG A 125 11.71 19.02 -8.45
C ARG A 125 10.92 18.01 -9.27
N ARG A 126 11.45 16.80 -9.48
CA ARG A 126 10.82 15.75 -10.30
C ARG A 126 9.95 14.85 -9.44
N ARG A 127 8.77 14.54 -9.94
CA ARG A 127 7.86 13.53 -9.40
C ARG A 127 7.71 12.41 -10.41
N HIS A 128 7.87 11.19 -9.96
CA HIS A 128 7.61 10.00 -10.74
C HIS A 128 6.55 9.18 -9.99
N ALA A 129 5.55 8.66 -10.70
CA ALA A 129 4.51 7.85 -10.10
C ALA A 129 4.11 6.70 -11.03
N ALA A 130 3.65 5.62 -10.44
CA ALA A 130 3.17 4.45 -11.16
C ALA A 130 2.01 3.79 -10.39
N LEU A 131 1.18 3.05 -11.12
CA LEU A 131 0.06 2.30 -10.56
C LEU A 131 0.17 0.83 -11.00
N SER A 132 0.23 -0.07 -10.03
CA SER A 132 0.12 -1.51 -10.24
C SER A 132 -1.30 -1.95 -9.94
N VAL A 133 -1.95 -2.63 -10.89
CA VAL A 133 -3.27 -3.23 -10.71
C VAL A 133 -3.15 -4.74 -10.81
N SER A 134 -3.54 -5.43 -9.75
CA SER A 134 -3.58 -6.89 -9.69
C SER A 134 -5.00 -7.39 -9.44
N ARG A 135 -5.28 -8.62 -9.84
CA ARG A 135 -6.51 -9.34 -9.53
C ARG A 135 -6.19 -10.51 -8.61
N VAL A 136 -7.03 -10.72 -7.60
CA VAL A 136 -6.91 -11.81 -6.64
C VAL A 136 -8.25 -12.55 -6.61
N ARG A 137 -8.19 -13.87 -6.80
CA ARG A 137 -9.34 -14.77 -6.75
C ARG A 137 -9.33 -15.50 -5.41
N PHE A 138 -10.40 -15.35 -4.65
CA PHE A 138 -10.61 -16.15 -3.44
C PHE A 138 -11.45 -17.38 -3.76
N ALA A 139 -11.12 -18.49 -3.11
CA ALA A 139 -12.00 -19.64 -2.98
C ALA A 139 -13.25 -19.25 -2.17
N THR A 140 -14.31 -20.04 -2.30
CA THR A 140 -15.46 -19.90 -1.43
C THR A 140 -15.05 -20.27 0.00
N MET A 141 -15.21 -19.32 0.92
CA MET A 141 -15.00 -19.53 2.35
C MET A 141 -16.33 -19.83 3.02
N THR A 142 -16.31 -20.72 4.02
CA THR A 142 -17.43 -20.91 4.94
C THR A 142 -17.43 -19.81 6.01
N ARG A 143 -18.59 -19.53 6.62
CA ARG A 143 -18.68 -18.57 7.74
C ARG A 143 -17.72 -18.90 8.88
N LYS A 144 -17.54 -20.19 9.20
CA LYS A 144 -16.60 -20.65 10.25
C LYS A 144 -15.15 -20.35 9.90
N GLN A 145 -14.76 -20.47 8.63
CA GLN A 145 -13.41 -20.10 8.17
C GLN A 145 -13.20 -18.59 8.22
N MET A 146 -14.18 -17.80 7.79
CA MET A 146 -14.12 -16.32 7.87
C MET A 146 -13.96 -15.86 9.32
N ALA A 147 -14.83 -16.33 10.22
CA ALA A 147 -14.79 -15.95 11.64
C ALA A 147 -13.46 -16.34 12.30
N ARG A 148 -12.96 -17.55 12.02
CA ARG A 148 -11.66 -18.00 12.53
C ARG A 148 -10.52 -17.12 12.02
N TYR A 149 -10.54 -16.74 10.74
CA TYR A 149 -9.51 -15.87 10.18
C TYR A 149 -9.60 -14.44 10.74
N ALA A 150 -10.81 -13.88 10.86
CA ALA A 150 -11.05 -12.58 11.47
C ALA A 150 -10.56 -12.52 12.93
N ALA A 151 -10.84 -13.56 13.71
CA ALA A 151 -10.41 -13.67 15.11
C ALA A 151 -8.88 -13.82 15.29
N SER A 152 -8.12 -14.12 14.25
CA SER A 152 -6.65 -14.23 14.33
C SER A 152 -5.95 -12.89 14.56
N GLY A 153 -6.65 -11.77 14.32
CA GLY A 153 -6.07 -10.42 14.33
C GLY A 153 -5.29 -10.07 13.06
N GLU A 154 -4.98 -11.05 12.20
CA GLU A 154 -4.29 -10.78 10.93
C GLU A 154 -5.04 -9.78 10.04
N PRO A 155 -6.38 -9.77 9.95
CA PRO A 155 -7.08 -8.80 9.09
C PRO A 155 -6.94 -7.34 9.49
N LEU A 156 -6.67 -7.05 10.77
CA LEU A 156 -6.67 -5.68 11.28
C LEU A 156 -5.50 -4.87 10.69
N GLY A 157 -5.81 -3.61 10.34
CA GLY A 157 -4.87 -2.69 9.70
C GLY A 157 -4.51 -3.04 8.25
N LYS A 158 -5.30 -3.88 7.56
CA LYS A 158 -5.05 -4.29 6.17
C LYS A 158 -6.26 -4.01 5.29
N ALA A 159 -6.03 -3.36 4.16
CA ALA A 159 -7.06 -3.12 3.16
C ALA A 159 -7.70 -4.44 2.71
N GLY A 160 -9.03 -4.48 2.66
CA GLY A 160 -9.78 -5.69 2.31
C GLY A 160 -9.72 -6.81 3.34
N ALA A 161 -9.22 -6.54 4.55
CA ALA A 161 -9.20 -7.48 5.68
C ALA A 161 -8.36 -8.75 5.42
N TYR A 162 -7.31 -8.70 4.61
CA TYR A 162 -6.40 -9.84 4.43
C TYR A 162 -4.95 -9.47 4.12
N ALA A 163 -4.03 -10.44 4.28
CA ALA A 163 -2.63 -10.34 3.90
C ALA A 163 -2.26 -11.47 2.92
N ILE A 164 -1.79 -11.15 1.72
CA ILE A 164 -1.49 -12.18 0.70
C ILE A 164 -0.40 -13.17 1.14
N GLN A 165 0.59 -12.70 1.90
CA GLN A 165 1.68 -13.52 2.44
C GLN A 165 1.37 -14.17 3.79
N GLY A 166 0.14 -13.98 4.31
CA GLY A 166 -0.30 -14.48 5.61
C GLY A 166 -1.22 -15.69 5.51
N ALA A 167 -1.99 -15.96 6.57
CA ALA A 167 -2.90 -17.10 6.64
C ALA A 167 -4.03 -17.03 5.59
N ALA A 168 -4.33 -15.86 5.02
CA ALA A 168 -5.26 -15.75 3.89
C ALA A 168 -4.80 -16.49 2.64
N ALA A 169 -3.50 -16.81 2.50
CA ALA A 169 -2.99 -17.60 1.38
C ALA A 169 -3.69 -18.96 1.24
N ALA A 170 -4.22 -19.53 2.33
CA ALA A 170 -5.02 -20.75 2.31
C ALA A 170 -6.35 -20.64 1.53
N TYR A 171 -6.79 -19.42 1.20
CA TYR A 171 -8.05 -19.15 0.52
C TYR A 171 -7.87 -18.43 -0.82
N ILE A 172 -6.63 -18.18 -1.26
CA ILE A 172 -6.34 -17.50 -2.54
C ILE A 172 -6.09 -18.56 -3.61
N GLU A 173 -7.01 -18.68 -4.57
CA GLU A 173 -6.91 -19.65 -5.67
C GLU A 173 -5.93 -19.19 -6.75
N HIS A 174 -5.93 -17.89 -7.04
CA HIS A 174 -5.19 -17.36 -8.17
C HIS A 174 -4.89 -15.86 -8.02
N ILE A 175 -3.73 -15.44 -8.50
CA ILE A 175 -3.35 -14.04 -8.64
C ILE A 175 -2.95 -13.73 -10.08
N SER A 176 -3.29 -12.54 -10.56
CA SER A 176 -2.84 -12.02 -11.85
C SER A 176 -2.36 -10.59 -11.68
N GLY A 177 -1.11 -10.31 -12.05
CA GLY A 177 -0.45 -9.03 -11.85
C GLY A 177 0.80 -9.16 -10.97
N SER A 178 0.99 -8.21 -10.05
CA SER A 178 2.18 -8.08 -9.22
C SER A 178 1.92 -8.57 -7.79
N TYR A 179 2.53 -9.69 -7.40
CA TYR A 179 2.51 -10.18 -6.03
C TYR A 179 3.02 -9.13 -5.03
N SER A 180 4.16 -8.49 -5.34
CA SER A 180 4.71 -7.40 -4.53
C SER A 180 3.79 -6.17 -4.49
N GLY A 181 3.10 -5.87 -5.59
CA GLY A 181 2.05 -4.85 -5.64
C GLY A 181 0.87 -5.17 -4.73
N ILE A 182 0.46 -6.44 -4.61
CA ILE A 182 -0.57 -6.88 -3.67
C ILE A 182 -0.08 -6.76 -2.21
N MET A 183 1.19 -7.10 -1.94
CA MET A 183 1.80 -6.94 -0.61
C MET A 183 1.89 -5.46 -0.16
N GLY A 184 1.94 -4.55 -1.14
CA GLY A 184 1.81 -3.10 -0.94
C GLY A 184 2.96 -2.25 -1.47
N LEU A 185 3.93 -2.83 -2.19
CA LEU A 185 4.95 -2.08 -2.92
C LEU A 185 5.26 -2.80 -4.25
N PRO A 186 4.84 -2.27 -5.41
CA PRO A 186 5.00 -2.93 -6.68
C PRO A 186 6.46 -2.80 -7.13
N MET A 187 7.25 -3.86 -6.91
CA MET A 187 8.70 -3.80 -7.01
C MET A 187 9.19 -3.47 -8.42
N PHE A 188 8.53 -3.99 -9.46
CA PHE A 188 8.92 -3.68 -10.84
C PHE A 188 8.83 -2.18 -11.14
N GLU A 189 7.68 -1.57 -10.83
CA GLU A 189 7.43 -0.15 -11.01
C GLU A 189 8.33 0.68 -10.09
N THR A 190 8.46 0.28 -8.82
CA THR A 190 9.32 0.95 -7.84
C THR A 190 10.77 0.99 -8.33
N ALA A 191 11.28 -0.11 -8.89
CA ALA A 191 12.62 -0.17 -9.46
C ALA A 191 12.80 0.81 -10.62
N GLN A 192 11.79 0.98 -11.49
CA GLN A 192 11.83 1.97 -12.56
C GLN A 192 11.91 3.41 -12.03
N LEU A 193 11.09 3.74 -11.02
CA LEU A 193 11.13 5.06 -10.38
C LEU A 193 12.50 5.32 -9.74
N LEU A 194 13.06 4.34 -9.03
CA LEU A 194 14.37 4.45 -8.38
C LEU A 194 15.51 4.61 -9.40
N ARG A 195 15.50 3.87 -10.53
CA ARG A 195 16.45 4.06 -11.62
C ARG A 195 16.37 5.46 -12.24
N SER A 196 15.15 6.01 -12.37
CA SER A 196 14.98 7.39 -12.85
C SER A 196 15.58 8.44 -11.90
N ALA A 197 15.77 8.08 -10.63
CA ALA A 197 16.43 8.86 -9.60
C ALA A 197 17.93 8.55 -9.45
N GLY A 198 18.49 7.66 -10.28
CA GLY A 198 19.92 7.32 -10.29
C GLY A 198 20.33 6.19 -9.34
N PHE A 199 19.38 5.39 -8.84
CA PHE A 199 19.66 4.20 -8.02
C PHE A 199 19.75 2.95 -8.88
N ASN A 200 20.65 2.03 -8.51
CA ASN A 200 20.71 0.68 -9.09
C ASN A 200 19.81 -0.25 -8.27
N THR A 201 19.00 -1.06 -8.94
CA THR A 201 17.93 -1.90 -8.38
C THR A 201 17.88 -3.24 -9.09
#